data_AF-A0AAJ0DL01-F1
#
_entry.id   AF-A0AAJ0DL01-F1
#
_cell.length_a   1.000
_cell.length_b   1.000
_cell.length_c   1.000
_cell.angle_alpha   90.00
_cell.angle_beta   90.00
_cell.angle_gamma   90.00
#
_symmetry.space_group_name_H-M   'P 1'
#
loop_
_entity.id
_entity.type
_entity.pdbx_description
1 polymer ?
#
loop_
_entity_poly.entity_id
_entity_poly.type
_entity_poly.pdbx_seq_one_letter_code
_entity_poly.pdbx_strand_id
1 'polypeptide(L)'
;MDDFYDPAWPPGTVRLQQLFDNESKDAEIILQPRPTDNPNDPLNWPKWSKIINLGLASFYAMVVYAFFNATGPTWGPMGDELHFSSATLLNTYAIGCATLALGAPMLIPFALKYGSRPVYVFSSLAQFAISIWAARTQSAGDW
;
A
#
# COMPACT_ATOMS: atom_id res chain seq x y z
N MET A 1 -31.69 9.39 -14.11
CA MET A 1 -30.65 8.48 -13.57
C MET A 1 -31.33 7.21 -13.01
N ASP A 2 -32.38 6.70 -13.67
CA ASP A 2 -33.42 5.96 -12.93
C ASP A 2 -33.76 4.57 -13.51
N ASP A 3 -33.10 4.12 -14.58
CA ASP A 3 -33.43 2.84 -15.25
C ASP A 3 -32.78 1.59 -14.63
N PHE A 4 -31.97 1.74 -13.58
CA PHE A 4 -31.20 0.62 -12.99
C PHE A 4 -31.63 0.27 -11.56
N TYR A 5 -32.57 1.03 -10.99
CA TYR A 5 -33.08 0.79 -9.65
C TYR A 5 -34.35 -0.05 -9.76
N ASP A 6 -34.20 -1.36 -9.59
CA ASP A 6 -35.35 -2.27 -9.49
C ASP A 6 -35.82 -2.30 -8.03
N PRO A 7 -37.02 -1.76 -7.71
CA PRO A 7 -37.53 -1.70 -6.34
C PRO A 7 -37.78 -3.08 -5.72
N ALA A 8 -37.71 -4.17 -6.50
CA ALA A 8 -37.79 -5.54 -5.99
C ALA A 8 -36.52 -5.99 -5.24
N TRP A 9 -35.40 -5.29 -5.40
CA TRP A 9 -34.13 -5.70 -4.82
C TRP A 9 -33.74 -4.87 -3.58
N PRO A 10 -32.99 -5.47 -2.63
CA PRO A 10 -32.53 -4.76 -1.45
C PRO A 10 -31.60 -3.58 -1.84
N PRO A 11 -31.69 -2.45 -1.12
CA PRO A 11 -30.91 -1.25 -1.43
C PRO A 11 -29.40 -1.57 -1.43
N GLY A 12 -28.71 -1.18 -2.51
CA GLY A 12 -27.28 -1.45 -2.73
C GLY A 12 -26.97 -2.56 -3.74
N THR A 13 -27.99 -3.23 -4.27
CA THR A 13 -27.82 -4.18 -5.39
C THR A 13 -28.02 -3.48 -6.73
N VAL A 14 -27.15 -3.77 -7.70
CA VAL A 14 -27.19 -3.17 -9.04
C VAL A 14 -27.11 -4.27 -10.10
N ARG A 15 -27.91 -4.15 -11.14
CA ARG A 15 -27.96 -5.11 -12.25
C ARG A 15 -26.73 -4.90 -13.16
N LEU A 16 -25.91 -5.95 -13.34
CA LEU A 16 -24.68 -5.90 -14.15
C LEU A 16 -24.89 -6.18 -15.65
N GLN A 17 -26.08 -6.67 -16.02
CA GLN A 17 -26.42 -7.02 -17.40
C GLN A 17 -27.84 -6.57 -17.70
N GLN A 18 -28.01 -5.75 -18.73
CA GLN A 18 -29.30 -5.45 -19.32
C GLN A 18 -29.60 -6.50 -20.40
N LEU A 19 -30.66 -7.28 -20.19
CA LEU A 19 -31.23 -8.17 -21.21
C LEU A 19 -32.22 -7.33 -22.01
N PHE A 20 -31.84 -6.87 -23.20
CA PHE A 20 -32.79 -6.24 -24.11
C PHE A 20 -33.73 -7.32 -24.66
N ASP A 21 -35.03 -7.15 -24.46
CA ASP A 21 -36.10 -8.09 -24.83
C ASP A 21 -36.41 -8.05 -26.34
N ASN A 22 -35.38 -8.16 -27.19
CA ASN A 22 -35.55 -8.31 -28.64
C ASN A 22 -34.30 -8.93 -29.27
N GLU A 23 -34.38 -10.25 -29.55
CA GLU A 23 -33.79 -11.04 -30.66
C GLU A 23 -32.46 -10.64 -31.33
N SER A 24 -31.58 -9.87 -30.69
CA SER A 24 -30.35 -9.34 -31.31
C SER A 24 -29.22 -9.21 -30.30
N LYS A 25 -28.64 -10.37 -29.97
CA LYS A 25 -27.22 -10.70 -29.72
C LYS A 25 -26.21 -9.77 -28.99
N ASP A 26 -26.54 -8.60 -28.47
CA ASP A 26 -25.58 -7.81 -27.70
C ASP A 26 -26.13 -7.46 -26.31
N ALA A 27 -25.78 -8.31 -25.34
CA ALA A 27 -25.98 -7.99 -23.93
C ALA A 27 -24.98 -6.89 -23.53
N GLU A 28 -25.47 -5.67 -23.29
CA GLU A 28 -24.63 -4.57 -22.81
C GLU A 28 -24.29 -4.81 -21.33
N ILE A 29 -23.00 -5.07 -21.07
CA ILE A 29 -22.48 -5.25 -19.72
C ILE A 29 -22.35 -3.87 -19.07
N ILE A 30 -23.08 -3.67 -17.98
CA ILE A 30 -23.04 -2.42 -17.22
C ILE A 30 -21.81 -2.48 -16.31
N LEU A 31 -20.78 -1.71 -16.66
CA LEU A 31 -19.56 -1.58 -15.85
C LEU A 31 -19.89 -0.77 -14.58
N GLN A 32 -19.76 -1.41 -13.42
CA GLN A 32 -19.91 -0.81 -12.10
C GLN A 32 -18.58 -0.90 -11.34
N PRO A 33 -17.95 0.24 -10.98
CA PRO A 33 -18.33 1.62 -11.29
C PRO A 33 -18.13 1.97 -12.78
N ARG A 34 -18.92 2.93 -13.29
CA ARG A 34 -18.77 3.41 -14.67
C ARG A 34 -17.42 4.13 -14.82
N PRO A 35 -16.65 3.87 -15.90
CA PRO A 35 -15.48 4.68 -16.21
C PRO A 35 -15.87 6.14 -16.31
N THR A 36 -15.19 6.98 -15.52
CA THR A 36 -15.41 8.42 -15.56
C THR A 36 -14.67 8.99 -16.77
N ASP A 37 -15.20 10.02 -17.42
CA ASP A 37 -14.54 10.72 -18.55
C ASP A 37 -13.23 11.45 -18.16
N ASN A 38 -12.77 11.29 -16.93
CA ASN A 38 -11.53 11.90 -16.47
C ASN A 38 -10.33 11.08 -16.99
N PRO A 39 -9.39 11.68 -17.73
CA PRO A 39 -8.18 10.99 -18.22
C PRO A 39 -7.26 10.49 -17.10
N ASN A 40 -7.42 10.98 -15.86
CA ASN A 40 -6.71 10.48 -14.69
C ASN A 40 -7.40 9.30 -13.99
N ASP A 41 -8.53 8.82 -14.50
CA ASP A 41 -9.19 7.63 -13.96
C ASP A 41 -8.31 6.39 -14.25
N PRO A 42 -7.81 5.68 -13.22
CA PRO A 42 -7.06 4.44 -13.42
C PRO A 42 -7.83 3.41 -14.23
N LEU A 43 -9.16 3.50 -14.33
CA LEU A 43 -9.97 2.61 -15.16
C LEU A 43 -9.72 2.83 -16.67
N ASN A 44 -9.43 4.06 -17.09
CA ASN A 44 -9.16 4.43 -18.49
C ASN A 44 -7.72 4.14 -18.95
N TRP A 45 -6.82 3.74 -18.04
CA TRP A 45 -5.43 3.53 -18.40
C TRP A 45 -5.24 2.31 -19.32
N PRO A 46 -4.30 2.39 -20.29
CA PRO A 46 -3.95 1.25 -21.11
C PRO A 46 -3.32 0.15 -20.21
N LYS A 47 -3.57 -1.12 -20.56
CA LYS A 47 -3.22 -2.27 -19.70
C LYS A 47 -1.74 -2.30 -19.29
N TRP A 48 -0.83 -1.84 -20.14
CA TRP A 48 0.60 -1.77 -19.84
C TRP A 48 0.91 -0.80 -18.68
N SER A 49 0.29 0.38 -18.64
CA SER A 49 0.48 1.35 -17.55
C SER A 49 -0.07 0.82 -16.22
N LYS A 50 -1.18 0.07 -16.26
CA LYS A 50 -1.72 -0.63 -15.08
C LYS A 50 -0.74 -1.67 -14.53
N ILE A 51 -0.16 -2.49 -15.41
CA ILE A 51 0.82 -3.51 -15.06
C ILE A 51 2.10 -2.88 -14.50
N ILE A 52 2.62 -1.81 -15.12
CA ILE A 52 3.81 -1.12 -14.62
C ILE A 52 3.55 -0.52 -13.24
N ASN A 53 2.40 0.15 -13.04
CA ASN A 53 2.06 0.71 -11.73
C ASN A 53 1.92 -0.36 -10.65
N LEU A 54 1.27 -1.49 -10.98
CA LEU A 54 1.18 -2.65 -10.09
C LEU A 54 2.57 -3.22 -9.77
N GLY A 55 3.43 -3.35 -10.79
CA GLY A 55 4.80 -3.83 -10.64
C GLY A 55 5.63 -2.92 -9.73
N LEU A 56 5.53 -1.60 -9.92
CA LEU A 56 6.24 -0.62 -9.11
C LEU A 56 5.74 -0.63 -7.64
N ALA A 57 4.42 -0.70 -7.44
CA ALA A 57 3.84 -0.80 -6.09
C ALA A 57 4.27 -2.10 -5.39
N SER A 58 4.29 -3.21 -6.13
CA SER A 58 4.75 -4.51 -5.62
C SER A 58 6.24 -4.50 -5.29
N PHE A 59 7.06 -3.91 -6.15
CA PHE A 59 8.49 -3.75 -5.92
C PHE A 59 8.77 -2.88 -4.70
N TYR A 60 8.07 -1.76 -4.55
CA TYR A 60 8.16 -0.91 -3.36
C TYR A 60 7.83 -1.70 -2.10
N ALA A 61 6.71 -2.44 -2.09
CA ALA A 61 6.35 -3.28 -0.94
C ALA A 61 7.45 -4.32 -0.64
N MET A 62 7.97 -5.00 -1.67
CA MET A 62 9.05 -5.96 -1.53
C MET A 62 10.29 -5.35 -0.86
N VAL A 63 10.71 -4.15 -1.26
CA VAL A 63 11.88 -3.46 -0.67
C VAL A 63 11.64 -3.13 0.80
N VAL A 64 10.46 -2.64 1.16
CA VAL A 64 10.12 -2.32 2.56
C VAL A 64 10.14 -3.58 3.43
N TYR A 65 9.53 -4.68 2.95
CA TYR A 65 9.56 -5.95 3.67
C TYR A 65 10.97 -6.53 3.76
N ALA A 66 11.78 -6.45 2.70
CA ALA A 66 13.16 -6.91 2.74
C ALA A 66 13.97 -6.18 3.83
N PHE A 67 13.80 -4.86 3.96
CA PHE A 67 14.46 -4.07 5.00
C PHE A 67 13.99 -4.49 6.40
N PHE A 68 12.69 -4.71 6.60
CA PHE A 68 12.16 -5.14 7.89
C PHE A 68 12.66 -6.53 8.31
N ASN A 69 12.78 -7.46 7.36
CA ASN A 69 13.27 -8.82 7.63
C ASN A 69 14.80 -8.88 7.77
N ALA A 70 15.55 -7.92 7.21
CA ALA A 70 17.01 -7.84 7.36
C ALA A 70 17.46 -7.62 8.81
N THR A 71 16.58 -7.14 9.69
CA THR A 71 16.86 -6.96 11.12
C THR A 71 17.10 -8.28 11.87
N GLY A 72 16.48 -9.39 11.44
CA GLY A 72 16.64 -10.68 12.12
C GLY A 72 18.09 -11.23 12.10
N PRO A 73 18.72 -11.40 10.92
CA PRO A 73 20.07 -11.95 10.84
C PRO A 73 21.17 -11.00 11.35
N THR A 74 20.89 -9.71 11.52
CA THR A 74 21.88 -8.73 11.99
C THR A 74 22.08 -8.75 13.50
N TRP A 75 21.18 -9.36 14.28
CA TRP A 75 21.26 -9.40 15.75
C TRP A 75 22.47 -10.17 16.28
N GLY A 76 22.87 -11.27 15.62
CA GLY A 76 24.06 -12.03 15.96
C GLY A 76 25.34 -11.17 15.89
N PRO A 77 25.71 -10.65 14.70
CA PRO A 77 26.90 -9.83 14.56
C PRO A 77 26.84 -8.52 15.36
N MET A 78 25.66 -7.92 15.60
CA MET A 78 25.54 -6.75 16.49
C MET A 78 25.88 -7.07 17.95
N GLY A 79 25.54 -8.27 18.42
CA GLY A 79 25.93 -8.74 19.75
C GLY A 79 27.44 -8.97 19.87
N ASP A 80 28.04 -9.55 18.83
CA ASP A 80 29.47 -9.91 18.81
C ASP A 80 30.40 -8.71 18.58
N GLU A 81 30.06 -7.80 17.66
CA GLU A 81 30.92 -6.68 17.26
C GLU A 81 30.67 -5.39 18.08
N LEU A 82 29.42 -5.10 18.46
CA LEU A 82 29.05 -3.88 19.19
C LEU A 82 28.77 -4.14 20.68
N HIS A 83 28.89 -5.39 21.14
CA HIS A 83 28.61 -5.80 22.53
C HIS A 83 27.22 -5.37 23.03
N PHE A 84 26.23 -5.35 22.14
CA PHE A 84 24.87 -4.98 22.54
C PHE A 84 24.23 -6.08 23.39
N SER A 85 23.58 -5.66 24.49
CA SER A 85 22.79 -6.58 25.32
C SER A 85 21.56 -7.06 24.55
N SER A 86 21.22 -8.34 24.68
CA SER A 86 20.00 -8.91 24.10
C SER A 86 18.73 -8.16 24.57
N ALA A 87 18.75 -7.59 25.78
CA ALA A 87 17.66 -6.77 26.30
C ALA A 87 17.48 -5.46 25.51
N THR A 88 18.58 -4.82 25.11
CA THR A 88 18.55 -3.61 24.29
C THR A 88 18.01 -3.89 22.89
N LEU A 89 18.48 -4.96 22.23
CA LEU A 89 17.98 -5.38 20.91
C LEU A 89 16.46 -5.64 20.94
N LEU A 90 16.00 -6.38 21.95
CA LEU A 90 14.59 -6.72 22.09
C LEU A 90 13.74 -5.47 22.37
N ASN A 91 14.24 -4.54 23.18
CA ASN A 91 13.54 -3.29 23.47
C ASN A 91 13.44 -2.40 22.23
N THR A 92 14.53 -2.20 21.48
CA THR A 92 14.48 -1.43 20.23
C THR A 92 13.53 -2.07 19.22
N TYR A 93 13.53 -3.41 19.09
CA TYR A 93 12.58 -4.10 18.23
C TYR A 93 11.11 -3.89 18.68
N ALA A 94 10.85 -3.96 19.99
CA ALA A 94 9.53 -3.71 20.53
C ALA A 94 9.05 -2.26 20.28
N ILE A 95 9.96 -1.28 20.43
CA ILE A 95 9.69 0.13 20.12
C ILE A 95 9.39 0.30 18.61
N GLY A 96 10.12 -0.38 17.74
CA GLY A 96 9.86 -0.38 16.29
C GLY A 96 8.46 -0.93 15.95
N CYS A 97 8.08 -2.06 16.55
CA CYS A 97 6.75 -2.65 16.41
C CYS A 97 5.65 -1.72 16.94
N ALA A 98 5.84 -1.09 18.11
CA ALA A 98 4.89 -0.14 18.68
C ALA A 98 4.72 1.10 17.80
N THR A 99 5.82 1.61 17.25
CA THR A 99 5.81 2.77 16.35
C THR A 99 5.10 2.43 15.03
N LEU A 100 5.25 1.23 14.49
CA LEU A 100 4.47 0.77 13.33
C LEU A 100 2.98 0.69 13.62
N ALA A 101 2.61 0.13 14.79
CA ALA A 101 1.22 0.02 15.22
C ALA A 101 0.54 1.39 15.37
N LEU A 102 1.27 2.39 15.86
CA LEU A 102 0.77 3.77 16.00
C LEU A 102 0.85 4.57 14.69
N GLY A 103 1.87 4.32 13.87
CA GLY A 103 2.12 5.02 12.61
C GLY A 103 1.13 4.64 11.52
N ALA A 104 0.70 3.37 11.45
CA ALA A 104 -0.26 2.90 10.47
C ALA A 104 -1.60 3.69 10.48
N PRO A 105 -2.32 3.83 11.63
CA PRO A 105 -3.56 4.61 11.67
C PRO A 105 -3.33 6.11 11.43
N MET A 106 -2.16 6.63 11.77
CA MET A 106 -1.81 8.04 11.53
C MET A 106 -1.60 8.35 10.04
N LEU A 107 -1.08 7.40 9.25
CA LEU A 107 -0.82 7.60 7.82
C LEU A 107 -2.06 7.45 6.94
N ILE A 108 -3.10 6.74 7.39
CA ILE A 108 -4.37 6.55 6.66
C ILE A 108 -5.04 7.89 6.27
N PRO A 109 -5.27 8.86 7.18
CA PRO A 109 -5.87 10.14 6.80
C PRO A 109 -4.97 10.98 5.89
N PHE A 110 -3.64 10.85 6.01
CA PHE A 110 -2.70 11.53 5.11
C PHE A 110 -2.76 10.98 3.69
N ALA A 111 -2.87 9.66 3.54
CA ALA A 111 -3.05 9.02 2.23
C ALA A 111 -4.36 9.43 1.55
N LEU A 112 -5.45 9.56 2.32
CA LEU A 112 -6.75 10.00 1.82
C LEU A 112 -6.74 11.48 1.38
N LYS A 113 -6.00 12.35 2.09
CA LYS A 113 -5.99 13.80 1.81
C LYS A 113 -5.02 14.21 0.70
N TYR A 114 -3.83 13.63 0.65
CA TYR A 114 -2.77 14.02 -0.29
C TYR A 114 -2.63 13.09 -1.49
N GLY A 115 -3.39 11.98 -1.51
CA GLY A 115 -3.30 10.94 -2.53
C GLY A 115 -2.09 10.03 -2.34
N SER A 116 -2.13 8.87 -2.98
CA SER A 116 -1.16 7.80 -2.73
C SER A 116 0.25 8.12 -3.27
N ARG A 117 0.35 8.90 -4.35
CA ARG A 117 1.62 9.22 -5.04
C ARG A 117 2.66 9.93 -4.15
N PRO A 118 2.36 11.06 -3.50
CA PRO A 118 3.33 11.73 -2.64
C PRO A 118 3.70 10.90 -1.41
N VAL A 119 2.77 10.10 -0.88
CA VAL A 119 3.04 9.23 0.28
C VAL A 119 4.14 8.22 -0.02
N TYR A 120 4.09 7.57 -1.19
CA TYR A 120 5.15 6.62 -1.61
C TYR A 120 6.53 7.26 -1.74
N VAL A 121 6.60 8.49 -2.26
CA VAL A 121 7.88 9.19 -2.43
C VAL A 121 8.45 9.59 -1.08
N PHE A 122 7.60 10.15 -0.20
CA PHE A 122 8.03 10.58 1.12
C PHE A 122 8.46 9.40 1.99
N SER A 123 7.73 8.29 1.95
CA SER A 123 8.09 7.08 2.67
C SER A 123 9.38 6.46 2.14
N SER A 124 9.60 6.46 0.82
CA SER A 124 10.86 5.98 0.22
C SER A 124 12.06 6.83 0.64
N LEU A 125 11.91 8.15 0.68
CA LEU A 125 12.97 9.07 1.14
C LEU A 125 13.26 8.89 2.64
N ALA A 126 12.21 8.77 3.45
CA ALA A 126 12.36 8.49 4.88
C ALA A 126 13.07 7.15 5.11
N GLN A 127 12.68 6.10 4.38
CA GLN A 127 13.32 4.79 4.43
C GLN A 127 14.81 4.87 4.06
N PHE A 128 15.15 5.64 3.02
CA PHE A 128 16.53 5.84 2.62
C PHE A 128 17.34 6.56 3.70
N ALA A 129 16.80 7.62 4.30
CA ALA A 129 17.45 8.33 5.39
C ALA A 129 17.68 7.44 6.62
N ILE A 130 16.66 6.64 7.00
CA ILE A 130 16.75 5.68 8.10
C ILE A 130 17.81 4.61 7.78
N SER A 131 17.89 4.13 6.54
CA SER A 131 18.91 3.16 6.14
C SER A 131 20.34 3.70 6.27
N ILE A 132 20.55 4.98 5.95
CA ILE A 132 21.84 5.65 6.13
C ILE A 132 22.16 5.80 7.62
N TRP A 133 21.16 6.17 8.42
CA TRP A 133 21.33 6.24 9.87
C TRP A 133 21.72 4.86 10.43
N ALA A 134 20.96 3.81 10.12
CA ALA A 134 21.25 2.44 10.55
C ALA A 134 22.65 1.95 10.11
N ALA A 135 23.17 2.41 8.97
CA ALA A 135 24.53 2.09 8.56
C ALA A 135 25.62 2.85 9.35
N ARG A 136 25.26 3.95 10.01
CA ARG A 136 26.17 4.82 10.79
C ARG A 136 26.08 4.57 12.29
N THR A 137 25.11 3.81 12.77
CA THR A 137 24.97 3.51 14.20
C THR A 137 26.14 2.68 14.69
N GLN A 138 26.88 3.21 15.67
CA GLN A 138 28.00 2.51 16.32
C GLN A 138 27.80 2.33 17.82
N SER A 139 26.75 2.92 18.40
CA SER A 139 26.45 2.91 19.84
C SER A 139 25.00 2.51 20.08
N ALA A 140 24.74 1.92 21.25
CA ALA A 140 23.40 1.48 21.67
C ALA A 140 22.41 2.64 21.84
N GLY A 141 22.90 3.88 22.01
CA GLY A 141 22.06 5.07 22.08
C GLY A 141 21.64 5.62 20.71
N ASP A 142 22.32 5.20 19.63
CA ASP A 142 22.01 5.62 18.26
C ASP A 142 21.08 4.64 17.54
N TRP A 143 20.81 3.47 18.15
CA TRP A 143 20.07 2.32 17.60
C TRP A 143 18.60 2.28 18.02
#